data_AF-A0A5K1DTB7-F1
#
_entry.id   AF-A0A5K1DTB7-F1
#
_cell.length_a   1.000
_cell.length_b   1.000
_cell.length_c   1.000
_cell.angle_alpha   90.00
_cell.angle_beta   90.00
_cell.angle_gamma   90.00
#
_symmetry.space_group_name_H-M   'P 1'
#
loop_
_entity.id
_entity.type
_entity.pdbx_description
1 polymer ?
#
loop_
_entity_poly.entity_id
_entity_poly.type
_entity_poly.pdbx_seq_one_letter_code
_entity_poly.pdbx_strand_id
1 'polypeptide(L)'
;EYGGRNLRVNFSDKPKPREPLYPETEFKLFVGNLSWSVNSESLMDMFSGYGNVVGSRVLYDGETGRSRGYGFVCFSSKSEMEAALESLNGV
;
A
#
# COMPACT_ATOMS: atom_id res chain seq x y z
N GLU A 1 5.13 -11.02 30.03
CA GLU A 1 3.89 -10.61 29.33
C GLU A 1 3.95 -9.12 29.04
N TYR A 2 3.63 -8.69 27.82
CA TYR A 2 3.43 -7.26 27.49
C TYR A 2 2.02 -7.16 26.91
N GLY A 3 1.10 -6.53 27.65
CA GLY A 3 -0.28 -6.28 27.17
C GLY A 3 -1.18 -7.51 26.96
N GLY A 4 -0.99 -8.62 27.70
CA GLY A 4 -1.95 -9.75 27.70
C GLY A 4 -1.94 -10.66 26.46
N ARG A 5 -0.91 -10.60 25.61
CA ARG A 5 -0.72 -11.52 24.48
C ARG A 5 0.57 -12.33 24.66
N ASN A 6 0.46 -13.65 24.52
CA ASN A 6 1.58 -14.59 24.67
C ASN A 6 2.52 -14.47 23.47
N LEU A 7 3.75 -13.97 23.68
CA LEU A 7 4.71 -13.71 22.60
C LEU A 7 5.42 -15.01 22.21
N ARG A 8 5.05 -15.61 21.07
CA ARG A 8 5.78 -16.75 20.49
C ARG A 8 6.90 -16.23 19.58
N VAL A 9 8.13 -16.46 19.99
CA VAL A 9 9.34 -16.22 19.18
C VAL A 9 9.60 -17.47 18.34
N ASN A 10 9.48 -17.37 17.02
CA ASN A 10 9.87 -18.43 16.09
C ASN A 10 10.93 -17.88 15.12
N PHE A 11 11.93 -18.71 14.82
CA PHE A 11 12.95 -18.42 13.80
C PHE A 11 12.28 -18.33 12.43
N SER A 12 12.35 -17.17 11.77
CA SER A 12 11.74 -16.96 10.46
C SER A 12 12.72 -17.28 9.34
N ASP A 13 13.09 -18.55 9.19
CA ASP A 13 13.72 -19.04 7.94
C ASP A 13 12.59 -19.44 7.00
N LYS A 14 12.07 -18.44 6.28
CA LYS A 14 11.43 -18.42 4.94
C LYS A 14 10.90 -16.98 4.83
N PRO A 15 11.20 -16.22 3.76
CA PRO A 15 10.51 -14.95 3.54
C PRO A 15 9.03 -15.30 3.39
N LYS A 16 8.26 -15.09 4.47
CA LYS A 16 6.81 -15.28 4.44
C LYS A 16 6.33 -14.52 3.21
N PRO A 17 5.53 -15.13 2.31
CA PRO A 17 4.86 -14.33 1.28
C PRO A 17 4.21 -13.19 2.07
N ARG A 18 4.65 -11.95 1.81
CA ARG A 18 4.25 -10.79 2.62
C ARG A 18 2.73 -10.76 2.54
N GLU A 19 2.09 -11.32 3.56
CA GLU A 19 0.64 -11.33 3.72
C GLU A 19 0.22 -9.91 3.42
N PRO A 20 -0.74 -9.69 2.52
CA PRO A 20 -1.09 -8.33 2.15
C PRO A 20 -1.45 -7.62 3.45
N LEU A 21 -0.73 -6.53 3.74
CA LEU A 21 -0.86 -5.79 5.01
C LEU A 21 -2.27 -5.20 5.20
N TYR A 22 -3.09 -5.33 4.17
CA TYR A 22 -4.46 -4.88 4.04
C TYR A 22 -5.26 -5.94 3.29
N PRO A 23 -6.57 -6.06 3.55
CA PRO A 23 -7.43 -6.91 2.73
C PRO A 23 -7.32 -6.46 1.27
N GLU A 24 -7.01 -7.38 0.36
CA GLU A 24 -7.10 -7.11 -1.07
C GLU A 24 -8.58 -6.96 -1.41
N THR A 25 -9.04 -5.71 -1.45
CA THR A 25 -10.40 -5.38 -1.90
C THR A 25 -10.43 -5.37 -3.42
N GLU A 26 -11.63 -5.52 -3.99
CA GLU A 26 -11.86 -5.31 -5.42
C GLU A 26 -11.61 -3.84 -5.84
N PHE A 27 -11.48 -2.93 -4.87
CA PHE A 27 -11.28 -1.49 -5.08
C PHE A 27 -9.78 -1.09 -5.07
N LYS A 28 -8.98 -1.81 -5.86
CA LYS A 28 -7.52 -1.63 -5.93
C LYS A 28 -7.13 -0.82 -7.16
N LEU A 29 -6.45 0.30 -6.93
CA LEU A 29 -5.83 1.12 -7.96
C LEU A 29 -4.35 0.80 -8.12
N PHE A 30 -3.92 0.76 -9.38
CA PHE A 30 -2.51 0.77 -9.75
C PHE A 30 -2.06 2.22 -9.95
N VAL A 31 -0.97 2.60 -9.31
CA VAL A 31 -0.40 3.95 -9.40
C VAL A 31 1.01 3.83 -9.95
N GLY A 32 1.18 4.19 -11.21
CA GLY A 32 2.46 4.20 -11.91
C GLY A 32 3.09 5.59 -11.93
N ASN A 33 4.32 5.68 -12.44
CA ASN A 33 5.06 6.93 -12.62
C ASN A 33 5.24 7.76 -11.33
N LEU A 34 5.28 7.07 -10.19
CA LEU A 34 5.55 7.68 -8.89
C LEU A 34 7.02 8.13 -8.83
N SER A 35 7.25 9.31 -8.26
CA SER A 35 8.61 9.76 -7.96
C SER A 35 9.28 8.79 -6.97
N TRP A 36 10.59 8.59 -7.09
CA TRP A 36 11.34 7.67 -6.22
C TRP A 36 11.30 8.04 -4.74
N SER A 37 10.99 9.31 -4.43
CA SER A 37 10.77 9.80 -3.07
C SER A 37 9.40 9.44 -2.49
N VAL A 38 8.44 9.00 -3.33
CA VAL A 38 7.11 8.61 -2.87
C VAL A 38 7.20 7.24 -2.21
N ASN A 39 6.74 7.20 -0.96
CA ASN A 39 6.61 5.99 -0.18
C ASN A 39 5.13 5.63 0.04
N SER A 40 4.88 4.46 0.62
CA SER A 40 3.52 3.98 0.91
C SER A 40 2.70 4.97 1.74
N GLU A 41 3.34 5.68 2.67
CA GLU A 41 2.69 6.66 3.56
C GLU A 41 2.30 7.93 2.80
N SER A 42 3.21 8.49 2.00
CA SER A 42 2.90 9.64 1.11
C SER A 42 1.85 9.29 0.07
N LEU A 43 1.89 8.05 -0.45
CA LEU A 43 0.85 7.55 -1.36
C LEU A 43 -0.49 7.46 -0.63
N MET A 44 -0.50 6.96 0.60
CA MET A 44 -1.73 6.89 1.39
C MET A 44 -2.28 8.29 1.68
N ASP A 45 -1.43 9.24 2.08
CA ASP A 45 -1.82 10.62 2.38
C ASP A 45 -2.41 11.34 1.15
N MET A 46 -1.74 11.25 -0.01
CA MET A 46 -2.25 11.79 -1.28
C MET A 46 -3.63 11.24 -1.63
N PHE A 47 -3.82 9.93 -1.46
CA PHE A 47 -5.07 9.27 -1.81
C PHE A 47 -6.15 9.42 -0.71
N SER A 48 -5.75 9.71 0.53
CA SER A 48 -6.65 9.92 1.66
C SER A 48 -7.53 11.17 1.50
N GLY A 49 -7.12 12.13 0.68
CA GLY A 49 -7.94 13.30 0.33
C GLY A 49 -9.13 12.98 -0.58
N TYR A 50 -9.07 11.86 -1.30
CA TYR A 50 -10.12 11.42 -2.22
C TYR A 50 -11.04 10.36 -1.61
N GLY A 51 -10.58 9.66 -0.56
CA GLY A 51 -11.40 8.73 0.20
C GLY A 51 -10.60 7.87 1.18
N ASN A 52 -11.27 6.89 1.79
CA ASN A 52 -10.70 6.03 2.81
C ASN A 52 -9.82 4.92 2.18
N VAL A 53 -8.50 5.12 2.28
CA VAL A 53 -7.49 4.15 1.86
C VAL A 53 -7.38 3.04 2.91
N VAL A 54 -7.81 1.83 2.57
CA VAL A 54 -7.66 0.64 3.44
C VAL A 54 -6.25 0.07 3.39
N GLY A 55 -5.49 0.40 2.35
CA GLY A 55 -4.08 0.06 2.31
C GLY A 55 -3.35 0.60 1.10
N SER A 56 -2.06 0.82 1.26
CA SER A 56 -1.17 1.26 0.20
C SER A 56 0.11 0.42 0.19
N ARG A 57 0.69 0.22 -0.98
CA ARG A 57 1.96 -0.50 -1.14
C ARG A 57 2.73 0.03 -2.32
N VAL A 58 3.88 0.64 -2.03
CA VAL A 58 4.87 0.94 -3.05
C VAL A 58 5.78 -0.27 -3.26
N LEU A 59 6.12 -0.58 -4.51
CA LEU A 59 7.10 -1.61 -4.80
C LEU A 59 8.49 -0.99 -4.81
N TYR A 60 9.38 -1.60 -4.05
CA TYR A 60 10.78 -1.23 -3.97
C TYR A 60 11.61 -2.32 -4.62
N ASP A 61 12.67 -1.88 -5.28
CA ASP A 61 13.66 -2.72 -5.88
C ASP A 61 14.49 -3.41 -4.78
N GLY A 62 14.56 -4.74 -4.84
CA GLY A 62 15.18 -5.54 -3.78
C GLY A 62 16.71 -5.45 -3.76
N GLU A 63 17.32 -5.05 -4.89
CA GLU A 63 18.77 -4.97 -5.04
C GLU A 63 19.30 -3.59 -4.65
N THR A 64 18.59 -2.53 -5.05
CA THR A 64 19.01 -1.14 -4.78
C THR A 64 18.28 -0.49 -3.60
N GLY A 65 17.21 -1.10 -3.11
CA GLY A 65 16.32 -0.52 -2.10
C GLY A 65 15.51 0.69 -2.60
N ARG A 66 15.59 1.03 -3.90
CA ARG A 66 14.93 2.20 -4.48
C ARG A 66 13.49 1.90 -4.84
N SER A 67 12.60 2.89 -4.73
CA SER A 67 11.23 2.75 -5.21
C SER A 67 11.24 2.46 -6.71
N ARG A 68 10.47 1.46 -7.16
CA ARG A 68 10.32 1.15 -8.59
C ARG A 68 9.47 2.17 -9.33
N GLY A 69 9.01 3.22 -8.65
CA GLY A 69 8.18 4.27 -9.23
C GLY A 69 6.76 3.79 -9.53
N TYR A 70 6.31 2.73 -8.87
CA TYR A 70 4.92 2.30 -8.94
C TYR A 70 4.48 1.62 -7.65
N GLY A 71 3.17 1.63 -7.42
CA GLY A 71 2.53 1.08 -6.25
C GLY A 71 1.07 0.74 -6.48
N PHE A 72 0.44 0.27 -5.41
CA PHE A 72 -0.97 -0.07 -5.36
C PHE A 72 -1.62 0.65 -4.20
N VAL A 73 -2.83 1.14 -4.41
CA VAL A 73 -3.69 1.72 -3.37
C VAL A 73 -4.98 0.95 -3.37
N CYS A 74 -5.51 0.66 -2.19
CA CYS A 74 -6.74 -0.08 -2.00
C CYS A 74 -7.69 0.80 -1.21
N PHE A 75 -8.91 0.97 -1.69
CA PHE A 75 -9.95 1.77 -1.06
C PHE A 75 -10.98 0.91 -0.34
N SER A 76 -11.72 1.55 0.57
CA SER A 76 -12.81 0.91 1.30
C SER A 76 -14.07 0.75 0.46
N SER A 77 -14.30 1.68 -0.49
CA SER A 77 -15.49 1.69 -1.34
C SER A 77 -15.15 1.94 -2.81
N LYS A 78 -16.02 1.47 -3.70
CA LYS A 78 -15.91 1.70 -5.14
C LYS A 78 -15.95 3.20 -5.52
N SER A 79 -16.89 3.97 -4.96
CA SER A 79 -17.01 5.40 -5.31
C SER A 79 -15.76 6.20 -4.98
N GLU A 80 -15.10 5.90 -3.85
CA GLU A 80 -13.87 6.56 -3.44
C GLU A 80 -12.72 6.23 -4.39
N MET A 81 -12.63 4.95 -4.78
CA MET A 81 -11.69 4.49 -5.80
C MET A 81 -11.93 5.18 -7.15
N GLU A 82 -13.18 5.24 -7.62
CA GLU A 82 -13.52 5.88 -8.90
C GLU A 82 -13.22 7.38 -8.87
N ALA A 83 -13.55 8.09 -7.79
CA ALA A 83 -13.23 9.51 -7.64
C ALA A 83 -11.72 9.79 -7.63
N ALA A 84 -10.94 8.96 -6.93
CA ALA A 84 -9.48 9.05 -6.93
C ALA A 84 -8.90 8.73 -8.32
N LEU A 85 -9.43 7.72 -8.99
CA LEU A 85 -9.02 7.36 -10.35
C LEU A 85 -9.32 8.49 -11.33
N GLU A 86 -10.52 9.06 -11.33
CA GLU A 86 -10.89 10.18 -12.20
C GLU A 86 -10.05 11.44 -11.94
N SER A 87 -9.69 11.69 -10.67
CA SER A 87 -8.88 12.86 -10.30
C SER A 87 -7.40 12.71 -10.61
N LEU A 88 -6.87 11.49 -10.61
CA LEU A 88 -5.42 11.21 -10.73
C LEU A 88 -5.05 10.59 -12.09
N ASN A 89 -6.01 10.07 -12.84
CA ASN A 89 -5.80 9.55 -14.20
C ASN A 89 -5.82 10.70 -15.21
N GLY A 90 -4.64 11.24 -15.52
CA GLY A 90 -4.47 12.26 -16.58
C GLY A 90 -3.73 13.53 -16.17
N VAL A 91 -3.05 13.54 -15.02
CA VAL A 91 -2.15 14.64 -14.58
C VAL A 91 -0.71 14.37 -14.97
#